data_AF-A0A517P6Z1-F1
#
_entry.id   AF-A0A517P6Z1-F1
#
_cell.length_a   1.000
_cell.length_b   1.000
_cell.length_c   1.000
_cell.angle_alpha   90.00
_cell.angle_beta   90.00
_cell.angle_gamma   90.00
#
_symmetry.space_group_name_H-M   'P 1'
#
loop_
_entity.id
_entity.type
_entity.pdbx_description
1 polymer ?
#
loop_
_entity_poly.entity_id
_entity_poly.type
_entity_poly.pdbx_seq_one_letter_code
_entity_poly.pdbx_strand_id
1 'polypeptide(L)'
;MPIVLMLSAGPLDQDRLRLGAEFRDIRHSLQRSRNRENWTIESNEAATVDDLRRAMLDYRPSVVHFSGHGSGLGGLCFEDENGNTHLADAAPLAKLFHHFKDDLKCVVLNACYSKIQADAIRDEIDYVIGMRSAVGDHSAAKFAVAFYDAVFAGTNYRTAFALGCTALDLNSLPDSDVPVFMTGSHLDISTLPYTSCVPEVERVLYTYFNTPFRDRAPLTTGGDRLKRTIQKYYGEQVRRNVDKVQVLGMDQMDDDQWRVLVEVAAGEDRQQCVVYVYIHDRRVLVEWEATVGYWSVPVKTYLALGSDGPVIARVKAQLGDYYNYGFADQQHRFQCVDLRTETNASLYGYVRRHSDAYGDLITIIDDGNWHSVTLEIVNATDKTDMPLIQRVLSPTWLFTPSDSTAEPSSERGAA
;
A
#
# COMPACT_ATOMS: atom_id res chain seq x y z
N MET A 1 15.69 19.88 14.50
CA MET A 1 16.65 19.37 13.50
C MET A 1 16.38 17.89 13.34
N PRO A 2 16.22 17.35 12.13
CA PRO A 2 15.90 15.94 11.94
C PRO A 2 17.04 15.03 12.41
N ILE A 3 16.65 13.92 13.05
CA ILE A 3 17.56 12.93 13.62
C ILE A 3 17.38 11.61 12.87
N VAL A 4 18.50 10.98 12.50
CA VAL A 4 18.55 9.57 12.10
C VAL A 4 18.94 8.76 13.33
N LEU A 5 18.06 7.89 13.79
CA LEU A 5 18.36 6.90 14.83
C LEU A 5 18.78 5.60 14.16
N MET A 6 20.02 5.18 14.39
CA MET A 6 20.60 3.97 13.83
C MET A 6 20.68 2.87 14.90
N LEU A 7 20.04 1.74 14.65
CA LEU A 7 19.98 0.60 15.56
C LEU A 7 20.63 -0.60 14.89
N SER A 8 21.62 -1.19 15.55
CA SER A 8 22.21 -2.44 15.09
C SER A 8 22.10 -3.52 16.16
N ALA A 9 21.62 -4.69 15.78
CA ALA A 9 21.57 -5.87 16.64
C ALA A 9 22.37 -7.00 15.99
N GLY A 10 23.32 -7.55 16.73
CA GLY A 10 24.17 -8.65 16.27
C GLY A 10 24.22 -9.78 17.30
N PRO A 11 23.11 -10.51 17.49
CA PRO A 11 23.03 -11.58 18.49
C PRO A 11 24.16 -12.60 18.35
N LEU A 12 24.66 -13.07 19.49
CA LEU A 12 25.80 -14.00 19.59
C LEU A 12 25.50 -15.40 19.03
N ASP A 13 24.22 -15.76 18.93
CA ASP A 13 23.71 -17.03 18.40
C ASP A 13 23.43 -16.96 16.88
N GLN A 14 23.79 -15.87 16.22
CA GLN A 14 23.63 -15.67 14.76
C GLN A 14 24.98 -15.51 14.05
N ASP A 15 24.95 -15.61 12.73
CA ASP A 15 26.12 -15.32 11.89
C ASP A 15 26.58 -13.87 12.07
N ARG A 16 27.90 -13.65 12.09
CA ARG A 16 28.44 -12.34 12.38
C ARG A 16 28.34 -11.40 11.19
N LEU A 17 27.58 -10.32 11.34
CA LEU A 17 27.49 -9.22 10.38
C LEU A 17 28.52 -8.10 10.69
N ARG A 18 28.90 -7.32 9.66
CA ARG A 18 29.80 -6.16 9.81
C ARG A 18 29.04 -4.84 10.02
N LEU A 19 28.04 -4.83 10.91
CA LEU A 19 27.11 -3.71 11.14
C LEU A 19 27.82 -2.37 11.46
N GLY A 20 28.87 -2.41 12.28
CA GLY A 20 29.64 -1.20 12.61
C GLY A 20 30.35 -0.56 11.40
N ALA A 21 30.65 -1.33 10.35
CA ALA A 21 31.22 -0.78 9.12
C ALA A 21 30.19 0.05 8.35
N GLU A 22 28.97 -0.47 8.23
CA GLU A 22 27.84 0.27 7.63
C GLU A 22 27.61 1.58 8.39
N PHE A 23 27.57 1.54 9.73
CA PHE A 23 27.30 2.73 10.54
C PHE A 23 28.39 3.78 10.41
N ARG A 24 29.65 3.37 10.39
CA ARG A 24 30.78 4.26 10.13
C ARG A 24 30.63 4.93 8.75
N ASP A 25 30.29 4.17 7.73
CA ASP A 25 30.26 4.66 6.35
C ASP A 25 29.06 5.62 6.12
N ILE A 26 27.92 5.38 6.79
CA ILE A 26 26.80 6.34 6.83
C ILE A 26 27.20 7.64 7.56
N ARG A 27 27.92 7.57 8.68
CA ARG A 27 28.44 8.78 9.35
C ARG A 27 29.42 9.55 8.47
N HIS A 28 30.26 8.87 7.69
CA HIS A 28 31.12 9.52 6.70
C HIS A 28 30.30 10.22 5.59
N SER A 29 29.18 9.63 5.18
CA SER A 29 28.24 10.23 4.21
C SER A 29 27.72 11.57 4.73
N LEU A 30 27.31 11.62 6.01
CA LEU A 30 26.89 12.87 6.65
C LEU A 30 28.02 13.91 6.69
N GLN A 31 29.22 13.53 7.13
CA GLN A 31 30.37 14.44 7.25
C GLN A 31 30.74 15.11 5.91
N ARG A 32 30.60 14.37 4.80
CA ARG A 32 30.92 14.85 3.46
C ARG A 32 29.79 15.64 2.81
N SER A 33 28.58 15.58 3.36
CA SER A 33 27.44 16.31 2.83
C SER A 33 27.60 17.83 2.99
N ARG A 34 27.10 18.56 1.99
CA ARG A 34 26.98 20.03 2.04
C ARG A 34 25.99 20.49 3.12
N ASN A 35 25.01 19.63 3.47
CA ASN A 35 23.97 19.93 4.46
C ASN A 35 24.22 19.22 5.80
N ARG A 36 25.47 18.88 6.12
CA ARG A 36 25.83 18.14 7.35
C ARG A 36 25.31 18.77 8.65
N GLU A 37 25.13 20.09 8.67
CA GLU A 37 24.66 20.85 9.83
C GLU A 37 23.13 20.77 10.02
N ASN A 38 22.41 20.17 9.06
CA ASN A 38 20.95 20.02 9.09
C ASN A 38 20.51 18.67 9.67
N TRP A 39 21.44 17.78 10.03
CA TRP A 39 21.13 16.41 10.45
C TRP A 39 21.99 16.01 11.65
N THR A 40 21.40 15.19 12.52
CA THR A 40 22.12 14.46 13.57
C THR A 40 21.94 12.97 13.37
N ILE A 41 22.99 12.20 13.66
CA ILE A 41 22.93 10.74 13.75
C ILE A 41 23.12 10.35 15.21
N GLU A 42 22.14 9.63 15.74
CA GLU A 42 22.22 8.92 17.01
C GLU A 42 22.27 7.41 16.74
N SER A 43 22.92 6.65 17.61
CA SER A 43 23.08 5.22 17.36
C SER A 43 23.13 4.38 18.62
N ASN A 44 22.43 3.23 18.60
CA ASN A 44 22.57 2.19 19.60
C ASN A 44 23.05 0.90 18.92
N GLU A 45 24.22 0.42 19.35
CA GLU A 45 24.78 -0.87 18.97
C GLU A 45 24.38 -1.93 20.01
N ALA A 46 24.35 -3.20 19.62
CA ALA A 46 23.82 -4.29 20.45
C ALA A 46 22.38 -4.01 20.95
N ALA A 47 21.54 -3.51 20.05
CA ALA A 47 20.24 -2.96 20.41
C ALA A 47 19.26 -4.05 20.88
N THR A 48 18.66 -3.83 22.05
CA THR A 48 17.47 -4.54 22.51
C THR A 48 16.19 -3.81 22.06
N VAL A 49 15.03 -4.47 22.16
CA VAL A 49 13.73 -3.81 21.91
C VAL A 49 13.43 -2.70 22.92
N ASP A 50 13.98 -2.78 24.13
CA ASP A 50 13.87 -1.72 25.13
C ASP A 50 14.73 -0.51 24.78
N ASP A 51 15.91 -0.73 24.21
CA ASP A 51 16.77 0.36 23.73
C ASP A 51 16.12 1.11 22.57
N LEU A 52 15.48 0.38 21.63
CA LEU A 52 14.67 0.99 20.58
C LEU A 52 13.59 1.90 21.21
N ARG A 53 12.79 1.36 22.14
CA ARG A 53 11.70 2.13 22.77
C ARG A 53 12.20 3.37 23.52
N ARG A 54 13.31 3.25 24.27
CA ARG A 54 13.93 4.38 24.99
C ARG A 54 14.47 5.42 24.03
N ALA A 55 15.22 5.00 23.01
CA ALA A 55 15.77 5.90 22.00
C ALA A 55 14.67 6.66 21.21
N MET A 56 13.53 6.01 20.91
CA MET A 56 12.39 6.69 20.32
C MET A 56 11.83 7.80 21.22
N LEU A 57 11.75 7.56 22.54
CA LEU A 57 11.30 8.55 23.53
C LEU A 57 12.30 9.70 23.68
N ASP A 58 13.59 9.39 23.74
CA ASP A 58 14.65 10.36 24.01
C ASP A 58 14.91 11.27 22.81
N TYR A 59 14.94 10.69 21.60
CA TYR A 59 15.39 11.40 20.41
C TYR A 59 14.26 11.83 19.47
N ARG A 60 13.08 11.18 19.51
CA ARG A 60 11.98 11.41 18.56
C ARG A 60 12.47 11.54 17.11
N PRO A 61 13.11 10.49 16.57
CA PRO A 61 13.83 10.58 15.32
C PRO A 61 12.91 10.78 14.11
N SER A 62 13.44 11.46 13.08
CA SER A 62 12.76 11.58 11.79
C SER A 62 12.98 10.37 10.89
N VAL A 63 14.07 9.64 11.11
CA VAL A 63 14.39 8.39 10.42
C VAL A 63 14.85 7.35 11.43
N VAL A 64 14.31 6.13 11.35
CA VAL A 64 14.85 4.96 12.04
C VAL A 64 15.51 4.04 11.02
N HIS A 65 16.76 3.67 11.27
CA HIS A 65 17.51 2.69 10.49
C HIS A 65 17.80 1.49 11.36
N PHE A 66 17.26 0.33 11.02
CA PHE A 66 17.61 -0.93 11.64
C PHE A 66 18.54 -1.72 10.71
N SER A 67 19.66 -2.20 11.25
CA SER A 67 20.58 -3.11 10.55
C SER A 67 20.84 -4.36 11.40
N GLY A 68 20.62 -5.53 10.83
CA GLY A 68 20.74 -6.79 11.55
C GLY A 68 20.11 -7.96 10.80
N HIS A 69 19.89 -9.05 11.51
CA HIS A 69 19.23 -10.23 10.94
C HIS A 69 17.71 -10.07 10.89
N GLY A 70 17.10 -10.76 9.92
CA GLY A 70 15.66 -10.87 9.79
C GLY A 70 15.24 -12.32 9.53
N SER A 71 14.11 -12.70 10.11
CA SER A 71 13.57 -14.07 10.08
C SER A 71 12.25 -14.16 9.30
N GLY A 72 11.98 -13.17 8.43
CA GLY A 72 10.71 -13.06 7.71
C GLY A 72 9.52 -12.99 8.66
N LEU A 73 8.66 -14.01 8.66
CA LEU A 73 7.52 -14.10 9.58
C LEU A 73 7.93 -14.10 11.06
N GLY A 74 9.15 -14.57 11.36
CA GLY A 74 9.68 -14.58 12.72
C GLY A 74 10.06 -13.20 13.27
N GLY A 75 10.13 -12.14 12.45
CA GLY A 75 10.50 -10.81 12.96
C GLY A 75 11.92 -10.36 12.67
N LEU A 76 12.26 -9.17 13.17
CA LEU A 76 13.62 -8.65 13.22
C LEU A 76 14.35 -9.21 14.44
N CYS A 77 15.63 -9.53 14.31
CA CYS A 77 16.44 -10.07 15.39
C CYS A 77 17.08 -8.95 16.20
N PHE A 78 16.55 -8.67 17.39
CA PHE A 78 17.16 -7.83 18.42
C PHE A 78 17.98 -8.69 19.38
N GLU A 79 18.75 -8.04 20.26
CA GLU A 79 19.41 -8.72 21.38
C GLU A 79 18.50 -8.82 22.61
N ASP A 80 18.63 -9.91 23.35
CA ASP A 80 18.13 -10.06 24.73
C ASP A 80 19.21 -9.67 25.75
N GLU A 81 18.88 -9.77 27.05
CA GLU A 81 19.81 -9.45 28.14
C GLU A 81 21.07 -10.33 28.18
N ASN A 82 21.06 -11.48 27.48
CA ASN A 82 22.19 -12.39 27.37
C ASN A 82 22.96 -12.23 26.04
N GLY A 83 22.54 -11.29 25.18
CA GLY A 83 23.10 -11.09 23.84
C GLY A 83 22.64 -12.14 22.82
N ASN A 84 21.60 -12.92 23.11
CA ASN A 84 21.01 -13.88 22.17
C ASN A 84 19.84 -13.26 21.40
N THR A 85 19.33 -14.00 20.41
CA THR A 85 18.26 -13.51 19.54
C THR A 85 16.95 -13.31 20.29
N HIS A 86 16.44 -12.08 20.28
CA HIS A 86 15.06 -11.72 20.61
C HIS A 86 14.33 -11.29 19.33
N LEU A 87 13.25 -12.00 19.00
CA LEU A 87 12.47 -11.71 17.81
C LEU A 87 11.42 -10.62 18.05
N ALA A 88 11.44 -9.57 17.23
CA ALA A 88 10.46 -8.50 17.23
C ALA A 88 9.52 -8.61 16.02
N ASP A 89 8.27 -8.96 16.31
CA ASP A 89 7.23 -9.14 15.30
C ASP A 89 6.77 -7.82 14.67
N ALA A 90 6.16 -7.94 13.48
CA ALA A 90 5.67 -6.81 12.69
C ALA A 90 4.64 -5.94 13.42
N ALA A 91 3.63 -6.56 14.05
CA ALA A 91 2.54 -5.81 14.69
C ALA A 91 2.97 -5.01 15.93
N PRO A 92 3.78 -5.54 16.87
CA PRO A 92 4.36 -4.74 17.94
C PRO A 92 5.22 -3.57 17.46
N LEU A 93 6.06 -3.76 16.42
CA LEU A 93 6.88 -2.70 15.85
C LEU A 93 6.03 -1.59 15.23
N ALA A 94 5.01 -1.95 14.45
CA ALA A 94 4.06 -0.98 13.87
C ALA A 94 3.36 -0.17 14.96
N LYS A 95 2.87 -0.82 16.03
CA LYS A 95 2.26 -0.15 17.19
C LYS A 95 3.21 0.82 17.88
N LEU A 96 4.48 0.43 18.06
CA LEU A 96 5.48 1.32 18.63
C LEU A 96 5.64 2.57 17.75
N PHE A 97 5.87 2.39 16.45
CA PHE A 97 6.11 3.50 15.53
C PHE A 97 4.89 4.41 15.35
N HIS A 98 3.67 3.88 15.42
CA HIS A 98 2.44 4.67 15.40
C HIS A 98 2.45 5.80 16.43
N HIS A 99 2.98 5.55 17.63
CA HIS A 99 3.05 6.56 18.70
C HIS A 99 4.00 7.74 18.38
N PHE A 100 4.81 7.63 17.32
CA PHE A 100 5.78 8.63 16.89
C PHE A 100 5.56 9.11 15.46
N LYS A 101 4.46 8.76 14.80
CA LYS A 101 4.18 9.06 13.37
C LYS A 101 4.27 10.54 12.98
N ASP A 102 4.06 11.44 13.94
CA ASP A 102 4.15 12.88 13.71
C ASP A 102 5.62 13.31 13.49
N ASP A 103 6.55 12.67 14.20
CA ASP A 103 8.00 12.95 14.15
C ASP A 103 8.72 12.04 13.14
N LEU A 104 8.40 10.74 13.15
CA LEU A 104 9.02 9.69 12.34
C LEU A 104 8.45 9.67 10.92
N LYS A 105 9.31 9.93 9.93
CA LYS A 105 8.93 10.00 8.51
C LYS A 105 9.40 8.81 7.70
N CYS A 106 10.54 8.22 8.04
CA CYS A 106 11.06 7.09 7.29
C CYS A 106 11.59 6.00 8.21
N VAL A 107 11.25 4.74 7.90
CA VAL A 107 11.82 3.56 8.54
C VAL A 107 12.58 2.74 7.50
N VAL A 108 13.85 2.43 7.76
CA VAL A 108 14.70 1.60 6.89
C VAL A 108 15.02 0.31 7.64
N LEU A 109 14.52 -0.82 7.14
CA LEU A 109 14.73 -2.15 7.71
C LEU A 109 15.75 -2.92 6.87
N ASN A 110 17.03 -2.68 7.12
CA ASN A 110 18.14 -3.34 6.43
C ASN A 110 18.41 -4.73 7.02
N ALA A 111 17.47 -5.64 6.81
CA ALA A 111 17.49 -7.01 7.32
C ALA A 111 16.79 -7.95 6.33
N CYS A 112 17.29 -9.17 6.17
CA CYS A 112 16.72 -10.15 5.23
C CYS A 112 15.22 -10.38 5.47
N TYR A 113 14.44 -10.44 4.39
CA TYR A 113 12.98 -10.67 4.43
C TYR A 113 12.18 -9.67 5.29
N SER A 114 12.73 -8.48 5.59
CA SER A 114 12.08 -7.46 6.41
C SER A 114 10.85 -6.80 5.76
N LYS A 115 10.54 -7.13 4.49
CA LYS A 115 9.31 -6.69 3.81
C LYS A 115 8.06 -6.96 4.65
N ILE A 116 8.01 -8.08 5.36
CA ILE A 116 6.86 -8.46 6.20
C ILE A 116 6.62 -7.42 7.32
N GLN A 117 7.67 -6.95 7.97
CA GLN A 117 7.57 -5.89 8.98
C GLN A 117 7.29 -4.54 8.31
N ALA A 118 7.93 -4.27 7.17
CA ALA A 118 7.70 -3.04 6.42
C ALA A 118 6.23 -2.88 6.00
N ASP A 119 5.59 -3.97 5.55
CA ASP A 119 4.17 -3.99 5.15
C ASP A 119 3.22 -3.68 6.33
N ALA A 120 3.59 -4.03 7.57
CA ALA A 120 2.81 -3.63 8.75
C ALA A 120 3.08 -2.19 9.18
N ILE A 121 4.33 -1.74 9.06
CA ILE A 121 4.75 -0.40 9.51
C ILE A 121 4.27 0.70 8.57
N ARG A 122 4.16 0.41 7.25
CA ARG A 122 3.67 1.39 6.27
C ARG A 122 2.24 1.85 6.53
N ASP A 123 1.43 1.07 7.23
CA ASP A 123 0.08 1.53 7.60
C ASP A 123 0.12 2.68 8.63
N GLU A 124 1.27 2.89 9.28
CA GLU A 124 1.45 3.86 10.37
C GLU A 124 2.44 4.99 10.03
N ILE A 125 3.37 4.77 9.09
CA ILE A 125 4.48 5.69 8.78
C ILE A 125 4.52 6.03 7.28
N ASP A 126 4.85 7.28 6.98
CA ASP A 126 4.93 7.87 5.63
C ASP A 126 5.74 7.04 4.63
N TYR A 127 6.94 6.60 5.00
CA TYR A 127 7.83 5.86 4.11
C TYR A 127 8.52 4.71 4.83
N VAL A 128 8.51 3.53 4.23
CA VAL A 128 9.19 2.36 4.79
C VAL A 128 9.98 1.65 3.71
N ILE A 129 11.22 1.28 4.02
CA ILE A 129 12.08 0.47 3.16
C ILE A 129 12.30 -0.86 3.86
N GLY A 130 12.04 -1.96 3.15
CA GLY A 130 12.34 -3.31 3.61
C GLY A 130 13.07 -4.12 2.55
N MET A 131 13.43 -5.36 2.87
CA MET A 131 14.07 -6.31 1.95
C MET A 131 13.10 -7.43 1.66
N ARG A 132 12.80 -7.69 0.37
CA ARG A 132 11.85 -8.74 -0.02
C ARG A 132 12.42 -10.16 0.06
N SER A 133 13.74 -10.29 0.07
CA SER A 133 14.47 -11.55 0.11
C SER A 133 15.73 -11.43 0.98
N ALA A 134 16.57 -12.47 0.98
CA ALA A 134 17.93 -12.36 1.46
C ALA A 134 18.71 -11.29 0.64
N VAL A 135 19.60 -10.57 1.31
CA VAL A 135 20.50 -9.56 0.72
C VAL A 135 21.91 -9.82 1.22
N GLY A 136 22.92 -9.70 0.35
CA GLY A 136 24.31 -9.83 0.78
C GLY A 136 24.76 -8.63 1.62
N ASP A 137 25.53 -8.86 2.69
CA ASP A 137 26.07 -7.83 3.59
C ASP A 137 26.67 -6.62 2.84
N HIS A 138 27.42 -6.89 1.78
CA HIS A 138 28.05 -5.83 0.99
C HIS A 138 27.03 -4.97 0.25
N SER A 139 26.01 -5.60 -0.35
CA SER A 139 24.92 -4.92 -1.03
C SER A 139 24.06 -4.12 -0.05
N ALA A 140 23.70 -4.72 1.09
CA ALA A 140 22.96 -4.05 2.17
C ALA A 140 23.67 -2.76 2.64
N ALA A 141 24.98 -2.85 2.92
CA ALA A 141 25.75 -1.68 3.34
C ALA A 141 25.89 -0.64 2.21
N LYS A 142 26.13 -1.07 0.97
CA LYS A 142 26.29 -0.18 -0.18
C LYS A 142 25.00 0.59 -0.49
N PHE A 143 23.85 -0.09 -0.43
CA PHE A 143 22.53 0.52 -0.57
C PHE A 143 22.31 1.58 0.49
N ALA A 144 22.53 1.24 1.77
CA ALA A 144 22.30 2.16 2.89
C ALA A 144 23.17 3.42 2.79
N VAL A 145 24.46 3.28 2.45
CA VAL A 145 25.37 4.41 2.25
C VAL A 145 24.88 5.33 1.13
N ALA A 146 24.54 4.77 -0.04
CA ALA A 146 24.07 5.56 -1.18
C ALA A 146 22.71 6.23 -0.92
N PHE A 147 21.81 5.56 -0.19
CA PHE A 147 20.56 6.13 0.28
C PHE A 147 20.82 7.37 1.17
N TYR A 148 21.70 7.24 2.16
CA TYR A 148 22.00 8.35 3.07
C TYR A 148 22.82 9.47 2.44
N ASP A 149 23.71 9.19 1.49
CA ASP A 149 24.36 10.20 0.65
C ASP A 149 23.32 11.12 0.01
N ALA A 150 22.26 10.54 -0.55
CA ALA A 150 21.17 11.28 -1.19
C ALA A 150 20.28 12.03 -0.20
N VAL A 151 19.86 11.38 0.90
CA VAL A 151 19.08 12.02 1.97
C VAL A 151 19.80 13.24 2.52
N PHE A 152 21.09 13.10 2.87
CA PHE A 152 21.87 14.21 3.38
C PHE A 152 22.17 15.27 2.32
N ALA A 153 22.15 14.94 1.03
CA ALA A 153 22.21 15.92 -0.06
C ALA A 153 20.90 16.73 -0.22
N GLY A 154 19.82 16.34 0.46
CA GLY A 154 18.53 17.05 0.47
C GLY A 154 17.51 16.52 -0.53
N THR A 155 17.69 15.31 -1.08
CA THR A 155 16.68 14.67 -1.91
C THR A 155 15.54 14.10 -1.07
N ASN A 156 14.36 13.90 -1.66
CA ASN A 156 13.30 13.13 -1.01
C ASN A 156 13.66 11.64 -0.89
N TYR A 157 12.94 10.90 -0.03
CA TYR A 157 13.25 9.49 0.26
C TYR A 157 13.08 8.55 -0.94
N ARG A 158 12.14 8.83 -1.86
CA ARG A 158 11.95 8.01 -3.07
C ARG A 158 13.14 8.15 -4.02
N THR A 159 13.62 9.37 -4.24
CA THR A 159 14.83 9.62 -5.02
C THR A 159 16.06 9.02 -4.34
N ALA A 160 16.18 9.13 -3.01
CA ALA A 160 17.26 8.52 -2.26
C ALA A 160 17.27 6.99 -2.38
N PHE A 161 16.10 6.36 -2.31
CA PHE A 161 15.93 4.92 -2.54
C PHE A 161 16.39 4.51 -3.94
N ALA A 162 15.92 5.21 -4.98
CA ALA A 162 16.29 4.92 -6.36
C ALA A 162 17.81 5.04 -6.59
N LEU A 163 18.45 6.05 -5.97
CA LEU A 163 19.91 6.21 -6.00
C LEU A 163 20.64 5.10 -5.25
N GLY A 164 20.06 4.60 -4.15
CA GLY A 164 20.52 3.40 -3.44
C GLY A 164 20.57 2.17 -4.35
N CYS A 165 19.46 1.85 -5.02
CA CYS A 165 19.39 0.75 -5.99
C CYS A 165 20.37 0.96 -7.16
N THR A 166 20.41 2.18 -7.72
CA THR A 166 21.33 2.53 -8.81
C THR A 166 22.80 2.32 -8.40
N ALA A 167 23.16 2.58 -7.14
CA ALA A 167 24.50 2.34 -6.65
C ALA A 167 24.86 0.84 -6.64
N LEU A 168 23.89 -0.05 -6.40
CA LEU A 168 24.10 -1.49 -6.53
C LEU A 168 24.39 -1.87 -7.99
N ASP A 169 23.59 -1.38 -8.93
CA ASP A 169 23.79 -1.62 -10.37
C ASP A 169 25.15 -1.12 -10.86
N LEU A 170 25.51 0.12 -10.50
CA LEU A 170 26.79 0.74 -10.88
C LEU A 170 28.01 0.01 -10.31
N ASN A 171 27.84 -0.75 -9.23
CA ASN A 171 28.90 -1.57 -8.62
C ASN A 171 28.75 -3.05 -8.98
N SER A 172 27.84 -3.40 -9.90
CA SER A 172 27.58 -4.77 -10.37
C SER A 172 27.26 -5.74 -9.23
N LEU A 173 26.48 -5.28 -8.24
CA LEU A 173 26.00 -6.08 -7.13
C LEU A 173 24.64 -6.70 -7.48
N PRO A 174 24.36 -7.96 -7.08
CA PRO A 174 23.23 -8.72 -7.60
C PRO A 174 21.87 -8.38 -6.97
N ASP A 175 21.84 -7.53 -5.93
CA ASP A 175 20.67 -7.35 -5.06
C ASP A 175 19.92 -6.02 -5.31
N SER A 176 20.05 -5.39 -6.48
CA SER A 176 19.44 -4.07 -6.75
C SER A 176 17.91 -4.07 -6.72
N ASP A 177 17.31 -5.24 -6.91
CA ASP A 177 15.87 -5.51 -6.86
C ASP A 177 15.37 -5.97 -5.49
N VAL A 178 16.26 -6.16 -4.50
CA VAL A 178 15.89 -6.68 -3.17
C VAL A 178 15.29 -5.60 -2.24
N PRO A 179 15.86 -4.38 -2.13
CA PRO A 179 15.22 -3.30 -1.40
C PRO A 179 13.89 -2.93 -2.03
N VAL A 180 12.86 -2.73 -1.21
CA VAL A 180 11.54 -2.29 -1.65
C VAL A 180 11.13 -1.02 -0.92
N PHE A 181 10.62 -0.03 -1.65
CA PHE A 181 10.13 1.23 -1.10
C PHE A 181 8.61 1.22 -1.02
N MET A 182 8.09 1.41 0.18
CA MET A 182 6.67 1.45 0.47
C MET A 182 6.26 2.85 0.94
N THR A 183 5.15 3.33 0.39
CA THR A 183 4.48 4.54 0.86
C THR A 183 3.39 4.20 1.87
N GLY A 184 3.23 5.07 2.85
CA GLY A 184 2.14 4.96 3.79
C GLY A 184 0.80 5.07 3.07
N SER A 185 -0.18 4.28 3.50
CA SER A 185 -1.49 4.20 2.85
C SER A 185 -2.23 5.55 2.85
N HIS A 186 -1.90 6.45 3.78
CA HIS A 186 -2.37 7.83 3.84
C HIS A 186 -1.68 8.78 2.86
N LEU A 187 -0.47 8.44 2.38
CA LEU A 187 0.30 9.23 1.41
C LEU A 187 0.06 8.81 -0.03
N ASP A 188 -0.72 7.76 -0.28
CA ASP A 188 -1.11 7.35 -1.62
C ASP A 188 -1.91 8.44 -2.36
N ILE A 189 -2.17 9.62 -1.77
CA ILE A 189 -2.87 10.73 -2.42
C ILE A 189 -1.96 11.96 -2.43
N SER A 190 -1.54 12.40 -3.63
CA SER A 190 -0.68 13.57 -3.74
C SER A 190 -1.47 14.84 -3.42
N THR A 191 -0.87 15.69 -2.60
CA THR A 191 -1.40 17.01 -2.28
C THR A 191 -1.17 17.92 -3.47
N LEU A 192 -2.25 18.23 -4.21
CA LEU A 192 -2.23 19.35 -5.15
C LEU A 192 -2.48 20.68 -4.41
N PRO A 193 -1.79 21.77 -4.80
CA PRO A 193 -2.15 23.11 -4.36
C PRO A 193 -3.57 23.43 -4.83
N TYR A 194 -4.39 23.95 -3.91
CA TYR A 194 -5.79 24.36 -4.09
C TYR A 194 -6.08 24.91 -5.51
N THR A 195 -6.65 24.07 -6.39
CA THR A 195 -7.06 24.47 -7.75
C THR A 195 -8.49 25.04 -7.74
N SER A 196 -8.86 25.76 -8.80
CA SER A 196 -10.20 26.35 -8.93
C SER A 196 -11.36 25.33 -8.97
N CYS A 197 -11.09 24.03 -9.13
CA CYS A 197 -12.11 22.99 -9.12
C CYS A 197 -12.45 22.46 -7.72
N VAL A 198 -11.60 22.66 -6.71
CA VAL A 198 -11.83 22.15 -5.34
C VAL A 198 -13.17 22.61 -4.75
N PRO A 199 -13.55 23.90 -4.79
CA PRO A 199 -14.84 24.34 -4.24
C PRO A 199 -16.05 23.65 -4.89
N GLU A 200 -15.96 23.38 -6.20
CA GLU A 200 -17.04 22.73 -6.93
C GLU A 200 -17.12 21.23 -6.60
N VAL A 201 -15.97 20.57 -6.44
CA VAL A 201 -15.90 19.18 -5.95
C VAL A 201 -16.50 19.07 -4.55
N GLU A 202 -16.10 19.94 -3.61
CA GLU A 202 -16.67 19.98 -2.25
C GLU A 202 -18.18 20.19 -2.28
N ARG A 203 -18.69 21.10 -3.12
CA ARG A 203 -20.12 21.39 -3.30
C ARG A 203 -20.90 20.18 -3.82
N VAL A 204 -20.38 19.51 -4.85
CA VAL A 204 -21.03 18.33 -5.45
C VAL A 204 -20.99 17.16 -4.48
N LEU A 205 -19.87 16.92 -3.80
CA LEU A 205 -19.76 15.85 -2.81
C LEU A 205 -20.63 16.10 -1.58
N TYR A 206 -20.72 17.34 -1.10
CA TYR A 206 -21.67 17.73 -0.05
C TYR A 206 -23.12 17.40 -0.44
N THR A 207 -23.50 17.75 -1.68
CA THR A 207 -24.81 17.43 -2.24
C THR A 207 -25.02 15.92 -2.33
N TYR A 208 -24.02 15.18 -2.83
CA TYR A 208 -24.06 13.73 -2.97
C TYR A 208 -24.24 13.01 -1.62
N PHE A 209 -23.43 13.33 -0.61
CA PHE A 209 -23.54 12.72 0.71
C PHE A 209 -24.90 13.04 1.37
N ASN A 210 -25.42 14.24 1.17
CA ASN A 210 -26.75 14.67 1.65
C ASN A 210 -27.92 14.33 0.72
N THR A 211 -27.70 13.58 -0.37
CA THR A 211 -28.77 13.03 -1.22
C THR A 211 -29.13 11.61 -0.78
N PRO A 212 -30.43 11.23 -0.67
CA PRO A 212 -30.83 9.87 -0.30
C PRO A 212 -30.27 8.85 -1.29
N PHE A 213 -29.88 7.66 -0.82
CA PHE A 213 -29.21 6.66 -1.67
C PHE A 213 -29.97 6.38 -2.98
N ARG A 214 -31.30 6.24 -2.91
CA ARG A 214 -32.17 5.99 -4.07
C ARG A 214 -32.21 7.12 -5.11
N ASP A 215 -31.77 8.32 -4.73
CA ASP A 215 -31.84 9.56 -5.51
C ASP A 215 -30.45 10.03 -5.95
N ARG A 216 -29.38 9.26 -5.67
CA ARG A 216 -27.99 9.63 -6.01
C ARG A 216 -27.62 9.42 -7.47
N ALA A 217 -28.36 8.58 -8.19
CA ALA A 217 -28.08 8.23 -9.59
C ALA A 217 -27.78 9.44 -10.50
N PRO A 218 -28.53 10.56 -10.47
CA PRO A 218 -28.24 11.72 -11.33
C PRO A 218 -26.89 12.43 -11.04
N LEU A 219 -26.29 12.18 -9.88
CA LEU A 219 -25.00 12.74 -9.46
C LEU A 219 -23.82 11.83 -9.82
N THR A 220 -24.07 10.68 -10.46
CA THR A 220 -23.04 9.72 -10.83
C THR A 220 -22.82 9.68 -12.33
N THR A 221 -21.66 9.18 -12.75
CA THR A 221 -21.33 8.95 -14.17
C THR A 221 -22.27 7.95 -14.84
N GLY A 222 -22.74 6.95 -14.10
CA GLY A 222 -23.68 5.96 -14.61
C GLY A 222 -25.15 6.39 -14.64
N GLY A 223 -25.52 7.51 -14.02
CA GLY A 223 -26.89 8.05 -14.11
C GLY A 223 -27.96 7.04 -13.68
N ASP A 224 -29.10 7.06 -14.36
CA ASP A 224 -30.24 6.19 -14.11
C ASP A 224 -29.93 4.69 -14.23
N ARG A 225 -28.88 4.30 -14.99
CA ARG A 225 -28.44 2.90 -15.09
C ARG A 225 -28.12 2.32 -13.71
N LEU A 226 -27.56 3.13 -12.82
CA LEU A 226 -27.13 2.71 -11.48
C LEU A 226 -28.23 2.79 -10.43
N LYS A 227 -29.40 3.31 -10.76
CA LYS A 227 -30.47 3.54 -9.77
C LYS A 227 -30.83 2.29 -8.99
N ARG A 228 -31.06 1.16 -9.68
CA ARG A 228 -31.38 -0.14 -9.05
C ARG A 228 -30.19 -0.70 -8.27
N THR A 229 -28.99 -0.60 -8.83
CA THR A 229 -27.75 -1.11 -8.22
C THR A 229 -27.41 -0.39 -6.92
N ILE A 230 -27.48 0.94 -6.91
CA ILE A 230 -27.26 1.79 -5.74
C ILE A 230 -28.28 1.46 -4.64
N GLN A 231 -29.57 1.34 -5.00
CA GLN A 231 -30.63 0.99 -4.05
C GLN A 231 -30.37 -0.38 -3.40
N LYS A 232 -30.03 -1.39 -4.19
CA LYS A 232 -29.74 -2.74 -3.70
C LYS A 232 -28.48 -2.76 -2.82
N TYR A 233 -27.44 -2.02 -3.20
CA TYR A 233 -26.18 -1.96 -2.47
C TYR A 233 -26.33 -1.36 -1.06
N TYR A 234 -26.99 -0.20 -0.97
CA TYR A 234 -27.17 0.46 0.32
C TYR A 234 -28.31 -0.15 1.15
N GLY A 235 -29.32 -0.77 0.54
CA GLY A 235 -30.38 -1.48 1.26
C GLY A 235 -31.03 -0.63 2.37
N GLU A 236 -31.01 -1.15 3.60
CA GLU A 236 -31.56 -0.48 4.80
C GLU A 236 -30.55 0.41 5.54
N GLN A 237 -29.40 0.72 4.95
CA GLN A 237 -28.39 1.55 5.62
C GLN A 237 -28.97 2.91 6.02
N VAL A 238 -28.72 3.28 7.27
CA VAL A 238 -29.15 4.58 7.82
C VAL A 238 -28.15 5.64 7.40
N ARG A 239 -28.64 6.64 6.66
CA ARG A 239 -27.82 7.80 6.28
C ARG A 239 -27.73 8.78 7.44
N ARG A 240 -26.53 9.31 7.68
CA ARG A 240 -26.31 10.53 8.47
C ARG A 240 -26.15 11.73 7.55
N ASN A 241 -26.72 12.86 7.95
CA ASN A 241 -26.47 14.11 7.25
C ASN A 241 -25.05 14.58 7.56
N VAL A 242 -24.44 15.21 6.57
CA VAL A 242 -23.06 15.71 6.64
C VAL A 242 -23.12 17.23 6.73
N ASP A 243 -22.37 17.79 7.66
CA ASP A 243 -22.27 19.24 7.90
C ASP A 243 -21.23 19.89 7.00
N LYS A 244 -20.13 19.18 6.72
CA LYS A 244 -19.04 19.68 5.88
C LYS A 244 -18.36 18.55 5.12
N VAL A 245 -17.97 18.85 3.88
CA VAL A 245 -17.04 18.03 3.09
C VAL A 245 -15.84 18.91 2.81
N GLN A 246 -14.64 18.41 3.06
CA GLN A 246 -13.39 19.10 2.79
C GLN A 246 -12.49 18.21 1.95
N VAL A 247 -11.97 18.73 0.85
CA VAL A 247 -10.96 18.03 0.06
C VAL A 247 -9.60 18.17 0.77
N LEU A 248 -8.96 17.02 1.01
CA LEU A 248 -7.63 16.94 1.61
C LEU A 248 -6.53 16.72 0.57
N GLY A 249 -6.87 16.08 -0.55
CA GLY A 249 -5.95 15.77 -1.64
C GLY A 249 -6.68 15.31 -2.90
N MET A 250 -6.06 15.48 -4.07
CA MET A 250 -6.64 15.10 -5.36
C MET A 250 -5.53 14.66 -6.31
N ASP A 251 -5.73 13.52 -6.96
CA ASP A 251 -4.87 13.02 -8.04
C ASP A 251 -5.66 12.87 -9.33
N GLN A 252 -5.09 13.37 -10.42
CA GLN A 252 -5.60 13.10 -11.75
C GLN A 252 -5.15 11.69 -12.17
N MET A 253 -6.12 10.83 -12.48
CA MET A 253 -5.88 9.46 -12.92
C MET A 253 -5.89 9.36 -14.45
N ASP A 254 -6.70 10.20 -15.11
CA ASP A 254 -6.83 10.34 -16.57
C ASP A 254 -7.33 11.76 -16.90
N ASP A 255 -7.48 12.13 -18.18
CA ASP A 255 -7.84 13.48 -18.65
C ASP A 255 -9.00 14.11 -17.86
N ASP A 256 -10.06 13.35 -17.60
CA ASP A 256 -11.25 13.82 -16.87
C ASP A 256 -11.50 13.07 -15.55
N GLN A 257 -10.69 12.06 -15.19
CA GLN A 257 -10.93 11.22 -14.01
C GLN A 257 -9.98 11.53 -12.87
N TRP A 258 -10.54 11.63 -11.66
CA TRP A 258 -9.83 12.09 -10.47
C TRP A 258 -10.12 11.19 -9.28
N ARG A 259 -9.09 10.96 -8.48
CA ARG A 259 -9.18 10.35 -7.15
C ARG A 259 -9.06 11.46 -6.11
N VAL A 260 -10.02 11.55 -5.19
CA VAL A 260 -10.16 12.66 -4.24
C VAL A 260 -10.17 12.12 -2.81
N LEU A 261 -9.22 12.53 -1.98
CA LEU A 261 -9.30 12.34 -0.53
C LEU A 261 -10.20 13.42 0.05
N VAL A 262 -11.25 13.02 0.75
CA VAL A 262 -12.12 13.95 1.45
C VAL A 262 -12.25 13.61 2.92
N GLU A 263 -12.32 14.65 3.75
CA GLU A 263 -12.87 14.56 5.09
C GLU A 263 -14.36 14.89 5.06
N VAL A 264 -15.17 14.01 5.64
CA VAL A 264 -16.61 14.14 5.77
C VAL A 264 -16.93 14.31 7.25
N ALA A 265 -17.59 15.43 7.58
CA ALA A 265 -17.90 15.84 8.95
C ALA A 265 -19.40 15.72 9.24
N ALA A 266 -19.77 15.02 10.32
CA ALA A 266 -21.15 14.93 10.80
C ALA A 266 -21.20 15.04 12.33
N GLY A 267 -21.54 16.21 12.87
CA GLY A 267 -21.42 16.54 14.29
C GLY A 267 -19.95 16.54 14.72
N GLU A 268 -19.61 15.72 15.71
CA GLU A 268 -18.23 15.49 16.16
C GLU A 268 -17.50 14.42 15.33
N ASP A 269 -18.23 13.66 14.50
CA ASP A 269 -17.66 12.59 13.67
C ASP A 269 -16.90 13.17 12.47
N ARG A 270 -15.69 12.67 12.22
CA ARG A 270 -14.81 13.07 11.11
C ARG A 270 -14.26 11.81 10.47
N GLN A 271 -14.71 11.53 9.25
CA GLN A 271 -14.29 10.35 8.49
C GLN A 271 -13.55 10.79 7.23
N GLN A 272 -12.36 10.23 7.01
CA GLN A 272 -11.67 10.38 5.74
C GLN A 272 -12.03 9.24 4.79
N CYS A 273 -12.35 9.55 3.54
CA CYS A 273 -12.62 8.56 2.51
C CYS A 273 -12.13 9.03 1.14
N VAL A 274 -11.93 8.04 0.26
CA VAL A 274 -11.55 8.29 -1.14
C VAL A 274 -12.80 8.26 -1.99
N VAL A 275 -12.99 9.31 -2.80
CA VAL A 275 -14.06 9.39 -3.78
C VAL A 275 -13.45 9.53 -5.16
N TYR A 276 -13.97 8.78 -6.12
CA TYR A 276 -13.60 8.91 -7.52
C TYR A 276 -14.60 9.82 -8.21
N VAL A 277 -14.11 10.81 -8.96
CA VAL A 277 -14.96 11.79 -9.65
C VAL A 277 -14.51 11.96 -11.10
N TYR A 278 -15.48 12.27 -11.96
CA TYR A 278 -15.27 12.69 -13.34
C TYR A 278 -15.51 14.20 -13.42
N ILE A 279 -14.54 14.95 -13.94
CA ILE A 279 -14.56 16.40 -14.07
C ILE A 279 -14.35 16.76 -15.54
N HIS A 280 -15.43 17.16 -16.23
CA HIS A 280 -15.39 17.61 -17.62
C HIS A 280 -16.28 18.84 -17.79
N ASP A 281 -15.80 19.88 -18.49
CA ASP A 281 -16.54 21.12 -18.73
C ASP A 281 -17.21 21.73 -17.47
N ARG A 282 -16.48 21.74 -16.33
CA ARG A 282 -16.95 22.19 -15.01
C ARG A 282 -18.08 21.38 -14.40
N ARG A 283 -18.46 20.25 -14.99
CA ARG A 283 -19.39 19.29 -14.41
C ARG A 283 -18.60 18.26 -13.62
N VAL A 284 -18.97 18.07 -12.36
CA VAL A 284 -18.43 17.01 -11.50
C VAL A 284 -19.48 15.91 -11.33
N LEU A 285 -19.09 14.67 -11.59
CA LEU A 285 -19.92 13.47 -11.39
C LEU A 285 -19.15 12.46 -10.54
N VAL A 286 -19.85 11.70 -9.70
CA VAL A 286 -19.25 10.65 -8.86
C VAL A 286 -19.16 9.34 -9.64
N GLU A 287 -17.96 8.75 -9.67
CA GLU A 287 -17.75 7.38 -10.15
C GLU A 287 -18.11 6.42 -9.01
N TRP A 288 -19.40 6.10 -8.90
CA TRP A 288 -19.96 5.41 -7.74
C TRP A 288 -19.35 4.02 -7.55
N GLU A 289 -19.27 3.22 -8.61
CA GLU A 289 -18.73 1.86 -8.53
C GLU A 289 -17.28 1.85 -8.05
N ALA A 290 -16.46 2.80 -8.48
CA ALA A 290 -15.08 2.94 -8.00
C ALA A 290 -15.05 3.41 -6.55
N THR A 291 -15.88 4.40 -6.20
CA THR A 291 -15.96 5.00 -4.85
C THR A 291 -16.34 3.98 -3.78
N VAL A 292 -17.21 3.02 -4.09
CA VAL A 292 -17.64 1.99 -3.12
C VAL A 292 -16.93 0.65 -3.32
N GLY A 293 -15.92 0.58 -4.20
CA GLY A 293 -15.26 -0.67 -4.55
C GLY A 293 -16.23 -1.75 -5.02
N TYR A 294 -17.26 -1.38 -5.79
CA TYR A 294 -18.37 -2.24 -6.16
C TYR A 294 -17.91 -3.48 -6.93
N TRP A 295 -18.42 -4.63 -6.51
CA TRP A 295 -18.29 -5.91 -7.23
C TRP A 295 -19.63 -6.29 -7.86
N SER A 296 -19.60 -6.90 -9.05
CA SER A 296 -20.83 -7.38 -9.70
C SER A 296 -21.57 -8.44 -8.89
N VAL A 297 -20.86 -9.15 -8.00
CA VAL A 297 -21.42 -10.01 -6.94
C VAL A 297 -20.97 -9.46 -5.59
N PRO A 298 -21.86 -9.25 -4.60
CA PRO A 298 -21.45 -8.74 -3.30
C PRO A 298 -20.33 -9.59 -2.70
N VAL A 299 -19.27 -8.94 -2.19
CA VAL A 299 -18.07 -9.63 -1.67
C VAL A 299 -18.42 -10.73 -0.67
N LYS A 300 -19.32 -10.45 0.28
CA LYS A 300 -19.77 -11.46 1.26
C LYS A 300 -20.47 -12.66 0.61
N THR A 301 -21.25 -12.43 -0.44
CA THR A 301 -21.94 -13.49 -1.20
C THR A 301 -20.92 -14.31 -1.97
N TYR A 302 -19.99 -13.67 -2.68
CA TYR A 302 -18.92 -14.36 -3.39
C TYR A 302 -18.07 -15.20 -2.43
N LEU A 303 -17.63 -14.64 -1.31
CA LEU A 303 -16.87 -15.38 -0.30
C LEU A 303 -17.63 -16.58 0.27
N ALA A 304 -18.96 -16.49 0.42
CA ALA A 304 -19.76 -17.58 0.99
C ALA A 304 -20.16 -18.65 -0.04
N LEU A 305 -20.47 -18.25 -1.27
CA LEU A 305 -21.16 -19.09 -2.27
C LEU A 305 -20.47 -19.12 -3.65
N GLY A 306 -19.53 -18.22 -3.90
CA GLY A 306 -18.87 -18.05 -5.19
C GLY A 306 -19.76 -17.32 -6.19
N SER A 307 -19.44 -17.51 -7.47
CA SER A 307 -20.31 -17.10 -8.57
C SER A 307 -20.35 -18.17 -9.67
N ASP A 308 -21.50 -18.33 -10.33
CA ASP A 308 -21.65 -19.20 -11.50
C ASP A 308 -21.06 -18.58 -12.78
N GLY A 309 -20.63 -17.32 -12.73
CA GLY A 309 -20.08 -16.59 -13.86
C GLY A 309 -18.98 -15.60 -13.48
N PRO A 310 -18.48 -14.82 -14.45
CA PRO A 310 -17.44 -13.83 -14.22
C PRO A 310 -17.89 -12.74 -13.25
N VAL A 311 -17.00 -12.39 -12.33
CA VAL A 311 -17.18 -11.31 -11.36
C VAL A 311 -16.23 -10.17 -11.73
N ILE A 312 -16.79 -8.96 -11.84
CA ILE A 312 -15.99 -7.74 -11.95
C ILE A 312 -15.62 -7.34 -10.52
N ALA A 313 -14.33 -7.42 -10.22
CA ALA A 313 -13.77 -7.22 -8.89
C ALA A 313 -12.85 -5.99 -8.88
N ARG A 314 -13.17 -5.01 -8.04
CA ARG A 314 -12.29 -3.88 -7.71
C ARG A 314 -11.51 -4.25 -6.46
N VAL A 315 -10.20 -4.37 -6.60
CA VAL A 315 -9.29 -4.84 -5.54
C VAL A 315 -8.02 -4.02 -5.54
N LYS A 316 -7.38 -3.90 -4.37
CA LYS A 316 -5.95 -3.65 -4.35
C LYS A 316 -5.26 -4.99 -4.62
N ALA A 317 -4.27 -5.02 -5.49
CA ALA A 317 -3.49 -6.20 -5.85
C ALA A 317 -2.00 -5.97 -5.56
N GLN A 318 -1.32 -6.99 -5.07
CA GLN A 318 0.14 -7.03 -4.86
C GLN A 318 0.65 -8.40 -5.29
N LEU A 319 1.91 -8.50 -5.71
CA LEU A 319 2.54 -9.80 -5.92
C LEU A 319 2.52 -10.62 -4.63
N GLY A 320 1.92 -11.81 -4.71
CA GLY A 320 1.86 -12.77 -3.62
C GLY A 320 2.75 -13.98 -3.89
N ASP A 321 3.14 -14.67 -2.82
CA ASP A 321 3.95 -15.89 -2.84
C ASP A 321 3.27 -17.07 -2.13
N TYR A 322 2.02 -16.89 -1.68
CA TYR A 322 1.26 -17.91 -0.98
C TYR A 322 0.53 -18.84 -1.96
N TYR A 323 0.90 -20.12 -1.99
CA TYR A 323 0.25 -21.14 -2.81
C TYR A 323 -0.34 -22.22 -1.91
N ASN A 324 -1.67 -22.28 -1.82
CA ASN A 324 -2.36 -23.26 -0.98
C ASN A 324 -3.27 -24.18 -1.81
N TYR A 325 -3.56 -25.36 -1.27
CA TYR A 325 -4.48 -26.36 -1.82
C TYR A 325 -4.24 -26.66 -3.31
N GLY A 326 -5.22 -26.34 -4.16
CA GLY A 326 -5.21 -26.64 -5.60
C GLY A 326 -4.07 -25.98 -6.37
N PHE A 327 -3.38 -25.02 -5.77
CA PHE A 327 -2.25 -24.31 -6.37
C PHE A 327 -0.89 -24.62 -5.71
N ALA A 328 -0.85 -25.43 -4.64
CA ALA A 328 0.38 -25.70 -3.87
C ALA A 328 1.56 -26.11 -4.77
N ASP A 329 1.31 -26.99 -5.75
CA ASP A 329 2.34 -27.49 -6.68
C ASP A 329 2.26 -26.84 -8.09
N GLN A 330 1.52 -25.75 -8.24
CA GLN A 330 1.27 -25.12 -9.54
C GLN A 330 1.97 -23.77 -9.74
N GLN A 331 3.00 -23.47 -8.94
CA GLN A 331 3.80 -22.23 -9.02
C GLN A 331 4.42 -21.99 -10.41
N HIS A 332 4.75 -23.06 -11.14
CA HIS A 332 5.27 -22.99 -12.50
C HIS A 332 4.19 -22.62 -13.54
N ARG A 333 2.91 -22.76 -13.20
CA ARG A 333 1.75 -22.46 -14.08
C ARG A 333 0.99 -21.22 -13.68
N PHE A 334 1.02 -20.84 -12.41
CA PHE A 334 0.27 -19.73 -11.86
C PHE A 334 1.16 -18.79 -11.05
N GLN A 335 0.82 -17.52 -11.08
CA GLN A 335 1.35 -16.51 -10.16
C GLN A 335 0.26 -16.20 -9.12
N CYS A 336 0.62 -16.29 -7.85
CA CYS A 336 -0.22 -15.80 -6.75
C CYS A 336 -0.21 -14.27 -6.72
N VAL A 337 -1.37 -13.69 -6.42
CA VAL A 337 -1.61 -12.26 -6.28
C VAL A 337 -2.41 -12.06 -5.01
N ASP A 338 -1.86 -11.32 -4.07
CA ASP A 338 -2.60 -10.94 -2.88
C ASP A 338 -3.61 -9.88 -3.27
N LEU A 339 -4.88 -10.12 -2.94
CA LEU A 339 -6.00 -9.23 -3.25
C LEU A 339 -6.63 -8.71 -1.97
N ARG A 340 -6.89 -7.41 -1.90
CA ARG A 340 -7.63 -6.77 -0.81
C ARG A 340 -8.84 -6.01 -1.35
N THR A 341 -10.00 -6.21 -0.73
CA THR A 341 -11.21 -5.43 -1.05
C THR A 341 -11.19 -4.07 -0.38
N GLU A 342 -12.12 -3.19 -0.75
CA GLU A 342 -12.34 -1.90 -0.07
C GLU A 342 -12.63 -2.08 1.43
N THR A 343 -13.32 -3.16 1.81
CA THR A 343 -13.59 -3.51 3.21
C THR A 343 -12.44 -4.26 3.90
N ASN A 344 -11.23 -4.24 3.33
CA ASN A 344 -10.03 -4.95 3.80
C ASN A 344 -10.16 -6.48 3.92
N ALA A 345 -11.11 -7.10 3.21
CA ALA A 345 -11.13 -8.56 3.12
C ALA A 345 -9.96 -9.01 2.24
N SER A 346 -9.15 -9.94 2.74
CA SER A 346 -7.99 -10.48 2.02
C SER A 346 -8.35 -11.77 1.29
N LEU A 347 -7.85 -11.90 0.07
CA LEU A 347 -8.11 -12.98 -0.89
C LEU A 347 -6.79 -13.36 -1.57
N TYR A 348 -6.64 -14.63 -1.94
CA TYR A 348 -5.47 -15.08 -2.71
C TYR A 348 -5.90 -15.37 -4.15
N GLY A 349 -5.64 -14.40 -5.04
CA GLY A 349 -5.91 -14.56 -6.46
C GLY A 349 -4.81 -15.32 -7.17
N TYR A 350 -5.16 -16.02 -8.24
CA TYR A 350 -4.20 -16.73 -9.08
C TYR A 350 -4.40 -16.32 -10.53
N VAL A 351 -3.30 -16.01 -11.23
CA VAL A 351 -3.30 -15.72 -12.66
C VAL A 351 -2.41 -16.74 -13.38
N ARG A 352 -2.85 -17.26 -14.52
CA ARG A 352 -2.08 -18.24 -15.29
C ARG A 352 -0.87 -17.56 -15.93
N ARG A 353 0.34 -18.06 -15.66
CA ARG A 353 1.56 -17.57 -16.31
C ARG A 353 1.44 -17.68 -17.82
N HIS A 354 2.00 -16.69 -18.52
CA HIS A 354 1.96 -16.56 -19.98
C HIS A 354 0.57 -16.35 -20.60
N SER A 355 -0.46 -16.03 -19.81
CA SER A 355 -1.71 -15.47 -20.36
C SER A 355 -1.59 -13.97 -20.60
N ASP A 356 -2.48 -13.41 -21.42
CA ASP A 356 -2.58 -11.95 -21.61
C ASP A 356 -2.82 -11.25 -20.26
N ALA A 357 -3.72 -11.81 -19.43
CA ALA A 357 -3.99 -11.27 -18.10
C ALA A 357 -2.76 -11.29 -17.18
N TYR A 358 -1.86 -12.26 -17.31
CA TYR A 358 -0.58 -12.24 -16.59
C TYR A 358 0.31 -11.11 -17.09
N GLY A 359 0.44 -10.95 -18.41
CA GLY A 359 1.20 -9.86 -19.02
C GLY A 359 0.72 -8.51 -18.50
N ASP A 360 -0.57 -8.23 -18.64
CA ASP A 360 -1.19 -6.96 -18.22
C ASP A 360 -1.03 -6.73 -16.72
N LEU A 361 -1.29 -7.75 -15.89
CA LEU A 361 -1.25 -7.59 -14.44
C LEU A 361 0.17 -7.32 -13.93
N ILE A 362 1.17 -8.03 -14.45
CA ILE A 362 2.56 -7.86 -14.02
C ILE A 362 3.08 -6.45 -14.33
N THR A 363 2.67 -5.83 -15.45
CA THR A 363 3.05 -4.42 -15.72
C THR A 363 2.54 -3.43 -14.69
N ILE A 364 1.55 -3.83 -13.88
CA ILE A 364 0.95 -2.98 -12.84
C ILE A 364 1.62 -3.26 -11.49
N ILE A 365 1.90 -4.53 -11.16
CA ILE A 365 2.26 -4.95 -9.78
C ILE A 365 3.70 -5.47 -9.62
N ASP A 366 4.55 -5.42 -10.65
CA ASP A 366 5.92 -5.94 -10.59
C ASP A 366 6.83 -5.21 -9.59
N ASP A 367 6.50 -3.97 -9.27
CA ASP A 367 7.17 -3.16 -8.24
C ASP A 367 6.95 -3.70 -6.81
N GLY A 368 6.07 -4.68 -6.65
CA GLY A 368 5.76 -5.32 -5.39
C GLY A 368 4.92 -4.46 -4.44
N ASN A 369 4.31 -3.37 -4.91
CA ASN A 369 3.40 -2.54 -4.13
C ASN A 369 1.93 -2.95 -4.34
N TRP A 370 1.05 -2.39 -3.50
CA TRP A 370 -0.39 -2.50 -3.67
C TRP A 370 -0.86 -1.51 -4.73
N HIS A 371 -1.52 -2.02 -5.77
CA HIS A 371 -2.13 -1.20 -6.82
C HIS A 371 -3.62 -1.45 -6.88
N SER A 372 -4.40 -0.38 -6.98
CA SER A 372 -5.83 -0.49 -7.29
C SER A 372 -6.01 -1.01 -8.71
N VAL A 373 -6.72 -2.11 -8.90
CA VAL A 373 -6.97 -2.72 -10.21
C VAL A 373 -8.41 -3.21 -10.31
N THR A 374 -8.98 -3.19 -11.51
CA THR A 374 -10.26 -3.83 -11.80
C THR A 374 -10.00 -5.12 -12.59
N LEU A 375 -10.45 -6.24 -12.03
CA LEU A 375 -10.22 -7.58 -12.56
C LEU A 375 -11.53 -8.25 -12.95
N GLU A 376 -11.47 -9.12 -13.96
CA GLU A 376 -12.47 -10.16 -14.19
C GLU A 376 -11.98 -11.45 -13.56
N ILE A 377 -12.71 -11.95 -12.56
CA ILE A 377 -12.38 -13.17 -11.82
C ILE A 377 -13.47 -14.23 -11.99
N VAL A 378 -13.08 -15.50 -11.91
CA VAL A 378 -14.00 -16.65 -11.81
C VAL A 378 -13.57 -17.54 -10.65
N ASN A 379 -14.44 -18.44 -10.21
CA ASN A 379 -14.06 -19.42 -9.20
C ASN A 379 -12.97 -20.33 -9.78
N ALA A 380 -11.79 -20.39 -9.14
CA ALA A 380 -10.74 -21.31 -9.57
C ALA A 380 -11.09 -22.78 -9.28
N THR A 381 -11.87 -22.99 -8.22
CA THR A 381 -12.34 -24.29 -7.72
C THR A 381 -13.73 -24.11 -7.10
N ASP A 382 -14.32 -25.16 -6.53
CA ASP A 382 -15.53 -25.02 -5.70
C ASP A 382 -15.29 -24.14 -4.44
N LYS A 383 -14.03 -23.81 -4.12
CA LYS A 383 -13.66 -22.84 -3.08
C LYS A 383 -13.56 -21.42 -3.64
N THR A 384 -14.07 -20.49 -2.86
CA THR A 384 -14.39 -19.11 -3.23
C THR A 384 -13.35 -18.08 -2.79
N ASP A 385 -12.45 -18.47 -1.89
CA ASP A 385 -11.32 -17.68 -1.38
C ASP A 385 -10.12 -17.65 -2.34
N MET A 386 -10.21 -18.37 -3.46
CA MET A 386 -9.17 -18.51 -4.47
C MET A 386 -9.69 -18.10 -5.85
N PRO A 387 -9.84 -16.78 -6.13
CA PRO A 387 -10.28 -16.33 -7.45
C PRO A 387 -9.22 -16.62 -8.52
N LEU A 388 -9.66 -17.14 -9.66
CA LEU A 388 -8.86 -17.22 -10.88
C LEU A 388 -9.04 -15.92 -11.67
N ILE A 389 -7.96 -15.17 -11.85
CA ILE A 389 -7.93 -13.92 -12.60
C ILE A 389 -7.92 -14.28 -14.09
N GLN A 390 -9.01 -13.95 -14.78
CA GLN A 390 -9.15 -14.21 -16.21
C GLN A 390 -8.66 -13.04 -17.05
N ARG A 391 -8.93 -11.80 -16.63
CA ARG A 391 -8.59 -10.58 -17.36
C ARG A 391 -8.30 -9.41 -16.42
N VAL A 392 -7.42 -8.53 -16.83
CA VAL A 392 -7.30 -7.18 -16.27
C VAL A 392 -8.24 -6.29 -17.08
N LEU A 393 -9.25 -5.73 -16.44
CA LEU A 393 -10.25 -4.87 -17.10
C LEU A 393 -9.83 -3.41 -17.09
N SER A 394 -9.11 -2.98 -16.05
CA SER A 394 -8.53 -1.65 -15.94
C SER A 394 -7.35 -1.67 -14.96
N PRO A 395 -6.27 -0.91 -15.22
CA PRO A 395 -5.15 -0.74 -14.29
C PRO A 395 -5.50 0.12 -13.06
N THR A 396 -6.76 0.56 -12.93
CA THR A 396 -7.28 1.29 -11.77
C THR A 396 -8.65 0.75 -11.37
N TRP A 397 -9.30 1.32 -10.35
CA TRP A 397 -10.71 1.02 -10.02
C TRP A 397 -11.72 1.66 -10.98
N LEU A 398 -11.26 2.53 -11.87
CA LEU A 398 -12.09 3.18 -12.88
C LEU A 398 -12.22 2.24 -14.07
N PHE A 399 -13.45 1.84 -14.37
CA PHE A 399 -13.75 0.92 -15.46
C PHE A 399 -15.13 1.23 -16.01
N THR A 400 -15.21 1.50 -17.31
CA THR A 400 -16.46 1.66 -18.03
C THR A 400 -16.75 0.38 -18.80
N PRO A 401 -17.78 -0.40 -18.41
CA PRO A 401 -18.16 -1.60 -19.15
C PRO A 401 -18.55 -1.21 -20.58
N SER A 402 -17.99 -1.85 -21.60
CA SER A 402 -18.51 -1.74 -22.98
C SER A 402 -19.89 -2.38 -23.06
N ASP A 403 -20.77 -1.90 -23.95
CA ASP A 403 -22.15 -2.38 -24.11
C ASP A 403 -22.29 -3.92 -24.27
N SER A 404 -21.21 -4.61 -24.64
CA SER A 404 -21.14 -6.08 -24.72
C SER A 404 -21.00 -6.82 -23.38
N THR A 405 -20.83 -6.11 -22.26
CA THR A 405 -20.59 -6.67 -20.91
C THR A 405 -21.72 -6.39 -19.91
N ALA A 406 -22.82 -5.79 -20.37
CA ALA A 406 -24.02 -5.57 -19.56
C ALA A 406 -24.65 -6.93 -19.17
N GLU A 407 -25.06 -7.04 -17.91
CA GLU A 407 -25.55 -8.24 -17.21
C GLU A 407 -26.37 -9.22 -18.07
N PRO A 408 -26.21 -10.55 -17.88
CA PRO A 408 -27.17 -11.49 -18.42
C PRO A 408 -28.53 -11.24 -17.76
N SER A 409 -29.50 -10.81 -18.57
CA SER A 409 -30.89 -10.64 -18.21
C SER A 409 -31.43 -11.92 -17.55
N SER A 410 -31.60 -11.90 -16.22
CA SER A 410 -32.32 -12.95 -15.50
C SER A 410 -33.83 -12.79 -15.71
N GLU A 411 -34.28 -13.01 -16.94
CA GLU A 411 -35.68 -13.27 -17.28
C GLU A 411 -35.78 -14.60 -18.05
N ARG A 412 -35.87 -15.69 -17.30
CA ARG A 412 -36.62 -16.90 -17.68
C ARG A 412 -37.33 -17.31 -16.39
N GLY A 413 -38.61 -17.05 -16.22
CA GLY A 413 -39.70 -17.42 -17.12
C GLY A 413 -40.42 -18.57 -16.42
N ALA A 414 -41.44 -18.24 -15.63
CA ALA A 414 -42.37 -19.20 -15.10
C ALA A 414 -43.12 -19.86 -16.26
N ALA A 415 -43.05 -21.19 -16.33
CA ALA A 415 -44.05 -22.08 -16.92
C ALA A 415 -43.94 -23.44 -16.24
#